data_AF-A0A1H3Z2L3-F1
#
_entry.id   AF-A0A1H3Z2L3-F1
#
_cell.length_a   1.000
_cell.length_b   1.000
_cell.length_c   1.000
_cell.angle_alpha   90.00
_cell.angle_beta   90.00
_cell.angle_gamma   90.00
#
_symmetry.space_group_name_H-M   'P 1'
#
loop_
_entity.id
_entity.type
_entity.pdbx_description
1 polymer ?
#
loop_
_entity_poly.entity_id
_entity_poly.type
_entity_poly.pdbx_seq_one_letter_code
_entity_poly.pdbx_strand_id
1 'polypeptide(L)'
;MKKWLLYIAALMMAVTAQADVLGEYSFVGTLGDKIPMRLKFAVNADEIAVGEVFYPKAKNPAPILVVGAPTENGWYCLKEYQDDGTITGILSFCIEGEGSVEGAYISEGTWTNPKTGKSFPMKHFKKNDDAVNGPFDVTDFLDYDQQQDFDHEYVYYLWNPQYERMLGGTVRMTYAGKNKWHFMVSNTPGSIAEGRSAPDRPAILGETTHDYFYYEHLNECDYGFSAHFFKRFVVLKTTSSPETLGCFKGGGSFDGVYIKVKK
;
A
#
# COMPACT_ATOMS: atom_id res chain seq x y z
N MET A 1 -30.17 52.66 -8.55
CA MET A 1 -29.26 52.56 -7.39
C MET A 1 -29.41 51.15 -6.84
N LYS A 2 -28.66 50.15 -7.33
CA LYS A 2 -27.32 49.70 -6.86
C LYS A 2 -27.25 49.48 -5.35
N LYS A 3 -27.15 48.20 -4.94
CA LYS A 3 -26.24 47.57 -3.94
C LYS A 3 -26.91 46.30 -3.38
N TRP A 4 -26.68 45.15 -4.03
CA TRP A 4 -25.66 44.17 -3.64
C TRP A 4 -26.01 43.45 -2.33
N LEU A 5 -26.83 42.39 -2.41
CA LEU A 5 -26.77 41.28 -1.45
C LEU A 5 -25.65 40.35 -1.94
N LEU A 6 -24.54 40.34 -1.20
CA LEU A 6 -23.45 39.40 -1.39
C LEU A 6 -23.98 37.98 -1.19
N TYR A 7 -23.99 37.21 -2.27
CA TYR A 7 -23.75 35.77 -2.21
C TYR A 7 -22.38 35.57 -1.55
N ILE A 8 -22.36 35.20 -0.28
CA ILE A 8 -21.21 34.48 0.28
C ILE A 8 -21.36 33.05 -0.25
N ALA A 9 -20.82 32.81 -1.44
CA ALA A 9 -20.41 31.48 -1.81
C ALA A 9 -19.36 31.08 -0.77
N ALA A 10 -19.74 30.23 0.17
CA ALA A 10 -18.78 29.49 0.97
C ALA A 10 -17.96 28.67 -0.03
N LEU A 11 -16.80 29.21 -0.38
CA LEU A 11 -15.74 28.49 -1.04
C LEU A 11 -15.31 27.41 -0.03
N MET A 12 -15.98 26.26 -0.05
CA MET A 12 -15.40 25.03 0.47
C MET A 12 -14.15 24.82 -0.37
N MET A 13 -13.03 25.34 0.10
CA MET A 13 -11.76 24.75 -0.24
C MET A 13 -11.87 23.33 0.27
N ALA A 14 -12.17 22.39 -0.63
CA ALA A 14 -11.79 21.01 -0.42
C ALA A 14 -10.29 21.08 -0.18
N VAL A 15 -9.90 20.99 1.09
CA VAL A 15 -8.52 20.68 1.43
C VAL A 15 -8.34 19.28 0.86
N THR A 16 -7.77 19.20 -0.33
CA THR A 16 -7.32 17.93 -0.88
C THR A 16 -6.29 17.43 0.13
N ALA A 17 -6.67 16.42 0.91
CA ALA A 17 -5.74 15.71 1.77
C ALA A 17 -4.77 14.97 0.84
N GLN A 18 -3.69 15.66 0.46
CA GLN A 18 -2.53 15.04 -0.14
C GLN A 18 -1.80 14.33 1.00
N ALA A 19 -1.44 13.06 0.83
CA ALA A 19 -0.54 12.44 1.79
C ALA A 19 0.79 13.21 1.77
N ASP A 20 1.24 13.72 2.92
CA ASP A 20 2.51 14.43 3.02
C ASP A 20 3.65 13.51 2.55
N VAL A 21 4.30 13.87 1.44
CA VAL A 21 5.40 13.10 0.86
C VAL A 21 6.68 13.43 1.62
N LEU A 22 7.26 12.43 2.27
CA LEU A 22 8.53 12.55 3.01
C LEU A 22 9.75 12.44 2.09
N GLY A 23 9.65 11.64 1.03
CA GLY A 23 10.75 11.41 0.11
C GLY A 23 10.30 10.78 -1.20
N GLU A 24 11.02 11.13 -2.27
CA GLU A 24 10.89 10.52 -3.59
C GLU A 24 12.23 9.96 -4.05
N TYR A 25 12.19 8.71 -4.51
CA TYR A 25 13.38 7.98 -4.92
C TYR A 25 13.19 7.40 -6.31
N SER A 26 14.27 7.47 -7.08
CA SER A 26 14.34 6.93 -8.43
C SER A 26 15.71 6.32 -8.65
N PHE A 27 15.76 5.02 -8.89
CA PHE A 27 16.99 4.25 -9.03
C PHE A 27 17.02 3.46 -10.34
N VAL A 28 18.20 3.34 -10.92
CA VAL A 28 18.46 2.43 -12.05
C VAL A 28 19.64 1.53 -11.71
N GLY A 29 19.46 0.24 -11.96
CA GLY A 29 20.48 -0.77 -11.68
C GLY A 29 20.18 -2.10 -12.36
N THR A 30 20.69 -3.19 -11.79
CA THR A 30 20.51 -4.54 -12.32
C THR A 30 20.22 -5.56 -11.23
N LEU A 31 19.39 -6.56 -11.54
CA LEU A 31 19.29 -7.77 -10.74
C LEU A 31 20.29 -8.81 -11.24
N GLY A 32 21.14 -9.30 -10.34
CA GLY A 32 22.13 -10.35 -10.64
C GLY A 32 23.05 -10.02 -11.82
N ASP A 33 23.44 -8.75 -11.97
CA ASP A 33 24.30 -8.20 -13.05
C ASP A 33 23.74 -8.34 -14.48
N LYS A 34 22.49 -8.81 -14.64
CA LYS A 34 21.97 -9.23 -15.94
C LYS A 34 20.65 -8.59 -16.31
N ILE A 35 19.76 -8.43 -15.35
CA ILE A 35 18.39 -7.97 -15.60
C ILE A 35 18.35 -6.48 -15.28
N PRO A 36 18.35 -5.58 -16.28
CA PRO A 36 18.20 -4.16 -16.01
C PRO A 36 16.85 -3.88 -15.36
N MET A 37 16.83 -2.97 -14.41
CA MET A 37 15.65 -2.61 -13.65
C MET A 37 15.67 -1.11 -13.32
N ARG A 38 14.50 -0.50 -13.35
CA ARG A 38 14.25 0.85 -12.85
C ARG A 38 13.25 0.75 -11.71
N LEU A 39 13.49 1.48 -10.63
CA LEU A 39 12.61 1.52 -9.45
C LEU A 39 12.36 2.99 -9.12
N LYS A 40 11.10 3.41 -9.11
CA LYS A 40 10.69 4.76 -8.68
C LYS A 40 9.63 4.60 -7.60
N PHE A 41 9.75 5.27 -6.47
CA PHE A 41 8.74 5.24 -5.41
C PHE A 41 8.80 6.50 -4.55
N ALA A 42 7.69 6.79 -3.88
CA ALA A 42 7.55 7.84 -2.89
C ALA A 42 7.14 7.24 -1.55
N VAL A 43 7.46 7.94 -0.46
CA VAL A 43 7.11 7.56 0.91
C VAL A 43 6.29 8.67 1.53
N ASN A 44 5.15 8.34 2.15
CA ASN A 44 4.32 9.32 2.86
C ASN A 44 4.61 9.35 4.37
N ALA A 45 3.93 10.27 5.08
CA ALA A 45 4.02 10.42 6.53
C ALA A 45 3.62 9.18 7.34
N ASP A 46 2.82 8.27 6.78
CA ASP A 46 2.43 6.99 7.39
C ASP A 46 3.46 5.87 7.14
N GLU A 47 4.62 6.23 6.60
CA GLU A 47 5.71 5.35 6.18
C GLU A 47 5.28 4.32 5.13
N ILE A 48 4.26 4.65 4.33
CA ILE A 48 3.83 3.80 3.22
C ILE A 48 4.64 4.21 1.99
N ALA A 49 5.39 3.24 1.47
CA ALA A 49 6.19 3.38 0.27
C ALA A 49 5.42 2.83 -0.93
N VAL A 50 5.21 3.65 -1.96
CA VAL A 50 4.45 3.31 -3.16
C VAL A 50 5.19 3.76 -4.40
N GLY A 51 5.21 2.90 -5.40
CA GLY A 51 5.84 3.23 -6.65
C GLY A 51 5.69 2.17 -7.70
N GLU A 52 6.65 2.11 -8.61
CA GLU A 52 6.67 1.14 -9.67
C GLU A 52 8.08 0.60 -9.91
N VAL A 53 8.13 -0.67 -10.31
CA VAL A 53 9.32 -1.29 -10.89
C VAL A 53 9.12 -1.53 -12.38
N PHE A 54 10.16 -1.31 -13.18
CA PHE A 54 10.12 -1.51 -14.62
C PHE A 54 11.30 -2.34 -15.13
N TYR A 55 10.98 -3.36 -15.91
CA TYR A 55 11.94 -4.28 -16.52
C TYR A 55 12.00 -4.08 -18.05
N PRO A 56 12.91 -3.23 -18.57
CA PRO A 56 12.92 -2.83 -19.99
C PRO A 56 13.14 -3.98 -20.97
N LYS A 57 13.72 -5.10 -20.52
CA LYS A 57 14.00 -6.28 -21.34
C LYS A 57 13.00 -7.43 -21.13
N ALA A 58 11.90 -7.20 -20.40
CA ALA A 58 10.84 -8.19 -20.29
C ALA A 58 10.17 -8.43 -21.65
N LYS A 59 9.49 -9.57 -21.82
CA LYS A 59 8.76 -9.88 -23.07
C LYS A 59 7.69 -8.84 -23.38
N ASN A 60 6.98 -8.39 -22.35
CA ASN A 60 5.98 -7.32 -22.40
C ASN A 60 6.36 -6.29 -21.32
N PRO A 61 7.27 -5.34 -21.61
CA PRO A 61 7.69 -4.35 -20.63
C PRO A 61 6.51 -3.47 -20.23
N ALA A 62 6.13 -3.55 -18.96
CA ALA A 62 5.15 -2.69 -18.33
C ALA A 62 5.64 -2.37 -16.91
N PRO A 63 5.31 -1.18 -16.37
CA PRO A 63 5.51 -0.92 -14.95
C PRO A 63 4.65 -1.86 -14.12
N ILE A 64 5.17 -2.24 -12.96
CA ILE A 64 4.51 -3.08 -11.98
C ILE A 64 4.43 -2.27 -10.69
N LEU A 65 3.22 -2.14 -10.14
CA LEU A 65 3.00 -1.45 -8.87
C LEU A 65 3.84 -2.13 -7.78
N VAL A 66 4.58 -1.34 -7.01
CA VAL A 66 5.24 -1.79 -5.79
C VAL A 66 4.70 -1.04 -4.59
N VAL A 67 4.36 -1.77 -3.54
CA VAL A 67 3.89 -1.20 -2.27
C VAL A 67 4.57 -1.89 -1.11
N GLY A 68 4.92 -1.12 -0.10
CA GLY A 68 5.50 -1.62 1.14
C GLY A 68 5.71 -0.52 2.16
N ALA A 69 6.66 -0.76 3.06
CA ALA A 69 7.05 0.18 4.10
C ALA A 69 8.55 -0.01 4.41
N PRO A 70 9.22 1.02 4.97
CA PRO A 70 10.46 0.78 5.67
C PRO A 70 10.20 -0.09 6.91
N THR A 71 11.22 -0.80 7.32
CA THR A 71 11.25 -1.60 8.54
C THR A 71 12.04 -0.83 9.59
N GLU A 72 11.94 -1.24 10.86
CA GLU A 72 12.57 -0.55 11.99
C GLU A 72 14.10 -0.38 11.85
N ASN A 73 14.76 -1.24 11.07
CA ASN A 73 16.21 -1.17 10.84
C ASN A 73 16.58 -0.36 9.57
N GLY A 74 15.64 0.38 8.99
CA GLY A 74 15.85 1.23 7.81
C GLY A 74 15.81 0.47 6.47
N TRP A 75 15.53 -0.83 6.46
CA TRP A 75 15.35 -1.58 5.22
C TRP A 75 13.97 -1.34 4.63
N TYR A 76 13.87 -1.14 3.33
CA TYR A 76 12.62 -1.15 2.60
C TYR A 76 12.24 -2.59 2.22
N CYS A 77 10.96 -2.93 2.38
CA CYS A 77 10.40 -4.17 1.88
C CYS A 77 9.18 -3.86 0.98
N LEU A 78 9.40 -3.83 -0.34
CA LEU A 78 8.37 -3.53 -1.33
C LEU A 78 7.95 -4.82 -2.06
N LYS A 79 6.65 -4.99 -2.28
CA LYS A 79 6.09 -6.15 -3.00
C LYS A 79 5.57 -5.72 -4.36
N GLU A 80 5.88 -6.48 -5.40
CA GLU A 80 5.35 -6.31 -6.76
C GLU A 80 3.95 -6.87 -6.88
N TYR A 81 2.97 -6.02 -7.13
CA TYR A 81 1.59 -6.40 -7.30
C TYR A 81 1.17 -6.36 -8.76
N GLN A 82 0.58 -7.46 -9.22
CA GLN A 82 -0.19 -7.51 -10.46
C GLN A 82 -1.58 -6.91 -10.25
N ASP A 83 -2.28 -6.60 -11.34
CA ASP A 83 -3.64 -6.02 -11.29
C ASP A 83 -4.67 -6.95 -10.61
N ASP A 84 -4.40 -8.26 -10.53
CA ASP A 84 -5.23 -9.24 -9.82
C ASP A 84 -4.83 -9.42 -8.34
N GLY A 85 -3.91 -8.59 -7.83
CA GLY A 85 -3.36 -8.65 -6.48
C GLY A 85 -2.32 -9.75 -6.25
N THR A 86 -1.92 -10.50 -7.28
CA THR A 86 -0.84 -11.48 -7.18
C THR A 86 0.49 -10.79 -6.92
N ILE A 87 1.22 -11.27 -5.91
CA ILE A 87 2.58 -10.83 -5.60
C ILE A 87 3.59 -11.65 -6.41
N THR A 88 4.33 -10.99 -7.31
CA THR A 88 5.28 -11.65 -8.23
C THR A 88 6.74 -11.51 -7.85
N GLY A 89 7.05 -10.56 -6.98
CA GLY A 89 8.39 -10.21 -6.55
C GLY A 89 8.38 -9.49 -5.21
N ILE A 90 9.44 -9.67 -4.44
CA ILE A 90 9.68 -8.99 -3.17
C ILE A 90 11.06 -8.33 -3.27
N LEU A 91 11.09 -7.01 -3.15
CA LEU A 91 12.30 -6.20 -3.10
C LEU A 91 12.60 -5.89 -1.63
N SER A 92 13.78 -6.28 -1.16
CA SER A 92 14.26 -5.95 0.18
C SER A 92 15.60 -5.25 0.05
N PHE A 93 15.70 -3.98 0.45
CA PHE A 93 16.91 -3.18 0.22
C PHE A 93 17.11 -2.04 1.22
N CYS A 94 18.36 -1.58 1.35
CA CYS A 94 18.75 -0.42 2.15
C CYS A 94 19.11 0.75 1.24
N ILE A 95 18.75 1.98 1.64
CA ILE A 95 19.14 3.22 0.96
C ILE A 95 20.18 3.95 1.80
N GLU A 96 21.27 4.37 1.17
CA GLU A 96 22.32 5.18 1.78
C GLU A 96 22.56 6.45 0.99
N GLY A 97 23.26 7.41 1.59
CA GLY A 97 23.68 8.64 0.91
C GLY A 97 22.56 9.66 0.67
N GLU A 98 21.44 9.54 1.38
CA GLU A 98 20.36 10.53 1.33
C GLU A 98 20.86 11.91 1.80
N GLY A 99 20.61 12.95 1.01
CA GLY A 99 21.13 14.30 1.26
C GLY A 99 22.63 14.48 1.00
N SER A 100 23.34 13.46 0.53
CA SER A 100 24.77 13.55 0.21
C SER A 100 25.02 14.14 -1.19
N VAL A 101 26.23 14.69 -1.39
CA VAL A 101 26.69 15.20 -2.70
C VAL A 101 26.80 14.09 -3.75
N GLU A 102 27.06 12.84 -3.33
CA GLU A 102 27.15 11.68 -4.21
C GLU A 102 25.77 11.11 -4.59
N GLY A 103 24.71 11.59 -3.94
CA GLY A 103 23.32 11.17 -4.15
C GLY A 103 22.97 9.85 -3.46
N ALA A 104 21.67 9.59 -3.32
CA ALA A 104 21.19 8.35 -2.73
C ALA A 104 21.54 7.14 -3.61
N TYR A 105 21.78 5.99 -3.00
CA TYR A 105 21.98 4.73 -3.71
C TYR A 105 21.48 3.56 -2.87
N ILE A 106 21.21 2.43 -3.53
CA ILE A 106 20.89 1.19 -2.83
C ILE A 106 22.20 0.48 -2.52
N SER A 107 22.58 0.45 -1.24
CA SER A 107 23.85 -0.13 -0.78
C SER A 107 23.81 -1.66 -0.77
N GLU A 108 22.67 -2.21 -0.34
CA GLU A 108 22.40 -3.64 -0.28
C GLU A 108 20.96 -3.90 -0.69
N GLY A 109 20.71 -5.01 -1.38
CA GLY A 109 19.34 -5.40 -1.66
C GLY A 109 19.21 -6.71 -2.42
N THR A 110 17.99 -7.24 -2.40
CA THR A 110 17.63 -8.50 -3.01
C THR A 110 16.23 -8.42 -3.59
N TRP A 111 16.05 -8.97 -4.79
CA TRP A 111 14.76 -9.31 -5.36
C TRP A 111 14.52 -10.81 -5.21
N THR A 112 13.31 -11.22 -4.78
CA THR A 112 12.94 -12.62 -4.64
C THR A 112 11.60 -12.91 -5.30
N ASN A 113 11.53 -13.98 -6.10
CA ASN A 113 10.28 -14.51 -6.62
C ASN A 113 9.64 -15.44 -5.57
N PRO A 114 8.47 -15.12 -5.02
CA PRO A 114 7.87 -15.90 -3.93
C PRO A 114 7.46 -17.31 -4.37
N LYS A 115 7.14 -17.50 -5.67
CA LYS A 115 6.70 -18.80 -6.20
C LYS A 115 7.83 -19.79 -6.38
N THR A 116 8.95 -19.33 -6.93
CA THR A 116 10.08 -20.19 -7.31
C THR A 116 11.21 -20.17 -6.27
N GLY A 117 11.17 -19.25 -5.31
CA GLY A 117 12.27 -18.98 -4.38
C GLY A 117 13.52 -18.39 -5.05
N LYS A 118 13.47 -18.12 -6.36
CA LYS A 118 14.60 -17.56 -7.09
C LYS A 118 14.90 -16.16 -6.58
N SER A 119 16.15 -15.90 -6.28
CA SER A 119 16.61 -14.65 -5.69
C SER A 119 17.76 -14.05 -6.52
N PHE A 120 17.78 -12.73 -6.63
CA PHE A 120 18.83 -11.98 -7.31
C PHE A 120 19.26 -10.79 -6.46
N PRO A 121 20.58 -10.54 -6.31
CA PRO A 121 21.05 -9.34 -5.65
C PRO A 121 20.73 -8.10 -6.50
N MET A 122 20.33 -7.03 -5.84
CA MET A 122 20.15 -5.70 -6.43
C MET A 122 21.51 -5.01 -6.47
N LYS A 123 22.08 -4.82 -7.67
CA LYS A 123 23.42 -4.28 -7.86
C LYS A 123 23.43 -3.03 -8.72
N HIS A 124 24.38 -2.15 -8.41
CA HIS A 124 24.66 -0.92 -9.17
C HIS A 124 23.46 0.05 -9.27
N PHE A 125 22.58 0.02 -8.28
CA PHE A 125 21.43 0.91 -8.20
C PHE A 125 21.85 2.29 -7.71
N LYS A 126 21.95 3.23 -8.64
CA LYS A 126 22.26 4.64 -8.38
C LYS A 126 21.04 5.50 -8.59
N LYS A 127 20.94 6.59 -7.83
CA LYS A 127 19.90 7.59 -8.06
C LYS A 127 19.96 8.09 -9.50
N ASN A 128 18.77 8.21 -10.10
CA ASN A 128 18.59 8.68 -11.46
C ASN A 128 17.40 9.63 -11.49
N ASP A 129 17.70 10.93 -11.47
CA ASP A 129 16.70 11.99 -11.51
C ASP A 129 16.06 12.13 -12.91
N ASP A 130 16.69 11.65 -13.97
CA ASP A 130 16.07 11.61 -15.31
C ASP A 130 14.94 10.57 -15.39
N ALA A 131 14.96 9.56 -14.52
CA ALA A 131 13.84 8.64 -14.37
C ALA A 131 12.66 9.24 -13.59
N VAL A 132 12.80 10.45 -13.01
CA VAL A 132 11.67 11.21 -12.46
C VAL A 132 10.73 11.66 -13.59
N ASN A 133 11.26 11.97 -14.78
CA ASN A 133 10.50 12.33 -15.99
C ASN A 133 9.90 11.13 -16.75
N GLY A 134 9.79 9.96 -16.09
CA GLY A 134 8.99 8.84 -16.61
C GLY A 134 7.50 9.21 -16.67
N PRO A 135 6.65 8.46 -17.39
CA PRO A 135 5.24 8.80 -17.58
C PRO A 135 4.36 8.66 -16.32
N PHE A 136 4.96 8.59 -15.13
CA PHE A 136 4.31 8.23 -13.89
C PHE A 136 4.60 9.26 -12.82
N ASP A 137 3.55 9.91 -12.37
CA ASP A 137 3.54 10.61 -11.09
C ASP A 137 3.27 9.57 -10.00
N VAL A 138 4.30 9.21 -9.23
CA VAL A 138 4.14 8.22 -8.14
C VAL A 138 3.36 8.81 -6.96
N THR A 139 3.29 10.14 -6.87
CA THR A 139 2.53 10.82 -5.82
C THR A 139 1.03 10.64 -6.03
N ASP A 140 0.57 10.47 -7.28
CA ASP A 140 -0.82 10.13 -7.59
C ASP A 140 -1.30 8.83 -6.92
N PHE A 141 -0.40 7.89 -6.63
CA PHE A 141 -0.74 6.65 -5.93
C PHE A 141 -0.77 6.82 -4.40
N LEU A 142 -0.14 7.86 -3.88
CA LEU A 142 -0.22 8.25 -2.47
C LEU A 142 -1.43 9.12 -2.18
N ASP A 143 -2.09 9.65 -3.21
CA ASP A 143 -3.39 10.30 -3.05
C ASP A 143 -4.40 9.30 -2.48
N TYR A 144 -5.06 9.77 -1.44
CA TYR A 144 -6.18 9.07 -0.86
C TYR A 144 -7.37 8.99 -1.82
N ASP A 145 -8.15 7.91 -1.74
CA ASP A 145 -9.36 7.75 -2.53
C ASP A 145 -10.50 8.62 -1.98
N GLN A 146 -10.51 9.88 -2.42
CA GLN A 146 -11.45 10.92 -2.00
C GLN A 146 -12.87 10.73 -2.56
N GLN A 147 -13.09 9.80 -3.49
CA GLN A 147 -14.40 9.63 -4.12
C GLN A 147 -15.40 8.84 -3.27
N GLN A 148 -14.96 8.31 -2.11
CA GLN A 148 -15.75 7.40 -1.26
C GLN A 148 -16.27 6.18 -2.03
N ASP A 149 -15.67 5.85 -3.18
CA ASP A 149 -15.99 4.65 -3.94
C ASP A 149 -15.16 3.49 -3.38
N PHE A 150 -15.47 3.13 -2.15
CA PHE A 150 -14.91 1.99 -1.44
C PHE A 150 -15.68 0.71 -1.70
N ASP A 151 -16.83 0.75 -2.41
CA ASP A 151 -17.62 -0.44 -2.76
C ASP A 151 -16.91 -1.27 -3.84
N HIS A 152 -15.73 -1.77 -3.51
CA HIS A 152 -14.86 -2.59 -4.33
C HIS A 152 -14.38 -3.78 -3.52
N GLU A 153 -13.91 -4.78 -4.25
CA GLU A 153 -13.14 -5.86 -3.67
C GLU A 153 -11.65 -5.52 -3.79
N TYR A 154 -10.95 -5.64 -2.68
CA TYR A 154 -9.50 -5.48 -2.61
C TYR A 154 -8.89 -6.83 -2.28
N VAL A 155 -7.84 -7.24 -2.98
CA VAL A 155 -7.29 -8.59 -2.86
C VAL A 155 -5.78 -8.60 -2.74
N TYR A 156 -5.26 -9.67 -2.15
CA TYR A 156 -3.85 -10.03 -2.30
C TYR A 156 -3.75 -11.54 -2.53
N TYR A 157 -2.74 -11.96 -3.28
CA TYR A 157 -2.37 -13.36 -3.40
C TYR A 157 -0.86 -13.53 -3.29
N LEU A 158 -0.43 -14.37 -2.36
CA LEU A 158 0.97 -14.73 -2.16
C LEU A 158 1.13 -16.25 -2.30
N TRP A 159 2.16 -16.67 -3.03
CA TRP A 159 2.51 -18.08 -3.07
C TRP A 159 3.01 -18.55 -1.70
N ASN A 160 2.44 -19.65 -1.22
CA ASN A 160 2.92 -20.30 -0.02
C ASN A 160 3.60 -21.64 -0.36
N PRO A 161 4.92 -21.77 -0.15
CA PRO A 161 5.66 -22.98 -0.49
C PRO A 161 5.26 -24.18 0.39
N GLN A 162 4.81 -23.96 1.63
CA GLN A 162 4.39 -25.05 2.53
C GLN A 162 3.13 -25.77 2.04
N TYR A 163 2.23 -25.05 1.35
CA TYR A 163 0.97 -25.59 0.83
C TYR A 163 0.96 -25.76 -0.69
N GLU A 164 2.06 -25.41 -1.37
CA GLU A 164 2.21 -25.42 -2.83
C GLU A 164 1.02 -24.78 -3.58
N ARG A 165 0.49 -23.68 -3.04
CA ARG A 165 -0.65 -22.95 -3.62
C ARG A 165 -0.57 -21.46 -3.34
N MET A 166 -1.31 -20.69 -4.13
CA MET A 166 -1.60 -19.29 -3.80
C MET A 166 -2.50 -19.25 -2.58
N LEU A 167 -2.08 -18.53 -1.55
CA LEU A 167 -2.96 -18.10 -0.48
C LEU A 167 -3.30 -16.64 -0.73
N GLY A 168 -4.55 -16.28 -0.50
CA GLY A 168 -4.98 -14.91 -0.68
C GLY A 168 -6.12 -14.57 0.24
N GLY A 169 -6.35 -13.28 0.31
CA GLY A 169 -7.40 -12.71 1.10
C GLY A 169 -8.04 -11.51 0.42
N THR A 170 -9.22 -11.17 0.93
CA THR A 170 -10.08 -10.16 0.37
C THR A 170 -10.49 -9.17 1.45
N VAL A 171 -10.63 -7.91 1.07
CA VAL A 171 -11.29 -6.87 1.84
C VAL A 171 -12.41 -6.35 0.98
N ARG A 172 -13.63 -6.41 1.49
CA ARG A 172 -14.80 -5.83 0.84
C ARG A 172 -15.41 -4.80 1.76
N MET A 173 -15.67 -3.62 1.23
CA MET A 173 -16.40 -2.56 1.91
C MET A 173 -17.77 -2.41 1.25
N THR A 174 -18.80 -2.08 2.02
CA THR A 174 -20.16 -1.85 1.52
C THR A 174 -20.77 -0.66 2.24
N TYR A 175 -21.32 0.26 1.47
CA TYR A 175 -21.86 1.50 2.00
C TYR A 175 -23.05 1.25 2.94
N ALA A 176 -23.02 1.87 4.13
CA ALA A 176 -24.07 1.74 5.15
C ALA A 176 -24.76 3.09 5.48
N GLY A 177 -24.52 4.12 4.68
CA GLY A 177 -25.13 5.45 4.86
C GLY A 177 -24.22 6.46 5.57
N LYS A 178 -24.28 7.73 5.16
CA LYS A 178 -23.40 8.81 5.65
C LYS A 178 -21.92 8.44 5.50
N ASN A 179 -21.14 8.45 6.58
CA ASN A 179 -19.74 8.03 6.65
C ASN A 179 -19.57 6.60 7.17
N LYS A 180 -20.64 5.79 7.18
CA LYS A 180 -20.64 4.44 7.74
C LYS A 180 -20.48 3.38 6.66
N TRP A 181 -19.68 2.37 6.96
CA TRP A 181 -19.38 1.27 6.06
C TRP A 181 -19.41 -0.07 6.78
N HIS A 182 -19.93 -1.08 6.09
CA HIS A 182 -19.72 -2.46 6.46
C HIS A 182 -18.46 -2.99 5.80
N PHE A 183 -17.71 -3.83 6.50
CA PHE A 183 -16.54 -4.48 5.94
C PHE A 183 -16.57 -5.97 6.20
N MET A 184 -15.93 -6.69 5.28
CA MET A 184 -15.59 -8.09 5.42
C MET A 184 -14.15 -8.26 4.98
N VAL A 185 -13.33 -8.83 5.85
CA VAL A 185 -11.95 -9.22 5.59
C VAL A 185 -11.88 -10.74 5.69
N SER A 186 -11.36 -11.40 4.67
CA SER A 186 -11.14 -12.84 4.66
C SER A 186 -9.67 -13.13 4.37
N ASN A 187 -8.97 -13.83 5.26
CA ASN A 187 -7.52 -14.10 5.20
C ASN A 187 -6.66 -12.83 5.15
N THR A 188 -5.53 -12.83 5.85
CA THR A 188 -4.65 -11.67 5.93
C THR A 188 -3.23 -12.06 5.51
N PRO A 189 -2.40 -11.13 4.99
CA PRO A 189 -1.05 -11.47 4.61
C PRO A 189 -0.28 -12.15 5.74
N GLY A 190 0.05 -13.44 5.56
CA GLY A 190 0.78 -14.23 6.56
C GLY A 190 -0.09 -15.02 7.55
N SER A 191 -1.42 -14.85 7.59
CA SER A 191 -2.30 -15.63 8.47
C SER A 191 -3.72 -15.85 7.93
N ILE A 192 -4.43 -16.82 8.49
CA ILE A 192 -5.85 -17.03 8.22
C ILE A 192 -6.60 -16.29 9.32
N ALA A 193 -7.03 -15.06 9.03
CA ALA A 193 -7.86 -14.25 9.91
C ALA A 193 -9.09 -13.76 9.15
N GLU A 194 -10.26 -13.83 9.76
CA GLU A 194 -11.52 -13.35 9.19
C GLU A 194 -12.10 -12.27 10.10
N GLY A 195 -12.34 -11.07 9.57
CA GLY A 195 -12.95 -9.95 10.31
C GLY A 195 -14.20 -9.46 9.60
N ARG A 196 -15.24 -9.09 10.33
CA ARG A 196 -16.43 -8.44 9.75
C ARG A 196 -17.00 -7.42 10.71
N SER A 197 -17.53 -6.33 10.16
CA SER A 197 -18.37 -5.43 10.96
C SER A 197 -19.80 -5.95 11.04
N ALA A 198 -20.54 -5.48 12.04
CA ALA A 198 -21.93 -5.85 12.26
C ALA A 198 -22.88 -4.70 11.83
N PRO A 199 -24.15 -4.98 11.50
CA PRO A 199 -25.13 -3.95 11.14
C PRO A 199 -25.26 -2.82 12.17
N ASP A 200 -25.18 -3.15 13.46
CA ASP A 200 -25.22 -2.22 14.59
C ASP A 200 -23.87 -1.58 14.92
N ARG A 201 -22.79 -2.04 14.27
CA ARG A 201 -21.41 -1.57 14.48
C ARG A 201 -20.66 -1.40 13.15
N PRO A 202 -21.04 -0.42 12.32
CA PRO A 202 -20.30 -0.12 11.10
C PRO A 202 -18.94 0.50 11.41
N ALA A 203 -17.99 0.36 10.48
CA ALA A 203 -16.82 1.21 10.43
C ALA A 203 -17.25 2.65 10.13
N ILE A 204 -16.60 3.62 10.78
CA ILE A 204 -16.91 5.05 10.64
C ILE A 204 -15.68 5.71 10.03
N LEU A 205 -15.81 6.23 8.82
CA LEU A 205 -14.74 7.02 8.20
C LEU A 205 -14.56 8.35 8.91
N GLY A 206 -13.30 8.79 9.01
CA GLY A 206 -12.96 10.10 9.54
C GLY A 206 -13.72 11.22 8.81
N GLU A 207 -14.37 12.10 9.57
CA GLU A 207 -15.25 13.15 9.03
C GLU A 207 -14.52 14.17 8.16
N THR A 208 -13.19 14.30 8.33
CA THR A 208 -12.38 15.33 7.68
C THR A 208 -11.72 14.83 6.39
N THR A 209 -11.16 13.63 6.39
CA THR A 209 -10.28 13.14 5.31
C THR A 209 -10.90 12.00 4.50
N HIS A 210 -11.94 11.33 5.01
CA HIS A 210 -12.72 10.26 4.36
C HIS A 210 -11.94 9.08 3.78
N ASP A 211 -10.67 8.95 4.13
CA ASP A 211 -9.66 8.05 3.56
C ASP A 211 -9.16 7.01 4.55
N TYR A 212 -9.52 7.15 5.82
CA TYR A 212 -9.26 6.17 6.84
C TYR A 212 -10.47 5.89 7.72
N PHE A 213 -10.53 4.67 8.24
CA PHE A 213 -11.32 4.39 9.44
C PHE A 213 -10.48 3.63 10.45
N TYR A 214 -10.90 3.74 11.70
CA TYR A 214 -10.44 2.92 12.80
C TYR A 214 -11.61 2.05 13.26
N TYR A 215 -11.37 0.75 13.42
CA TYR A 215 -12.37 -0.19 13.92
C TYR A 215 -11.85 -0.89 15.16
N GLU A 216 -12.67 -0.90 16.22
CA GLU A 216 -12.41 -1.59 17.48
C GLU A 216 -13.57 -2.51 17.83
N HIS A 217 -13.25 -3.71 18.32
CA HIS A 217 -14.21 -4.68 18.83
C HIS A 217 -13.96 -4.96 20.33
N LEU A 218 -14.60 -4.15 21.16
CA LEU A 218 -14.41 -4.09 22.62
C LEU A 218 -15.08 -5.23 23.44
N ASN A 219 -15.77 -6.17 22.79
CA ASN A 219 -16.65 -7.10 23.53
C ASN A 219 -16.09 -8.52 23.74
N GLU A 220 -15.22 -9.01 22.85
CA GLU A 220 -14.71 -10.39 22.96
C GLU A 220 -13.18 -10.46 23.03
N CYS A 221 -12.45 -9.51 22.44
CA CYS A 221 -10.99 -9.63 22.33
C CYS A 221 -10.22 -8.30 22.29
N ASP A 222 -10.88 -7.15 22.50
CA ASP A 222 -10.26 -5.81 22.39
C ASP A 222 -9.37 -5.64 21.14
N TYR A 223 -9.83 -6.17 20.00
CA TYR A 223 -9.06 -6.09 18.76
C TYR A 223 -9.42 -4.84 17.98
N GLY A 224 -8.44 -4.26 17.27
CA GLY A 224 -8.67 -3.14 16.38
C GLY A 224 -7.69 -3.07 15.21
N PHE A 225 -8.11 -2.40 14.15
CA PHE A 225 -7.26 -2.08 13.01
C PHE A 225 -7.67 -0.75 12.38
N SER A 226 -6.71 -0.09 11.72
CA SER A 226 -6.96 1.00 10.80
C SER A 226 -6.93 0.52 9.36
N ALA A 227 -7.73 1.15 8.52
CA ALA A 227 -7.69 0.98 7.07
C ALA A 227 -7.42 2.35 6.43
N HIS A 228 -6.42 2.43 5.54
CA HIS A 228 -6.08 3.63 4.77
C HIS A 228 -6.30 3.33 3.29
N PHE A 229 -7.16 4.12 2.63
CA PHE A 229 -7.61 3.89 1.26
C PHE A 229 -6.88 4.81 0.28
N PHE A 230 -6.14 4.20 -0.63
CA PHE A 230 -5.46 4.86 -1.74
C PHE A 230 -6.20 4.55 -3.04
N LYS A 231 -5.96 5.34 -4.09
CA LYS A 231 -6.64 5.17 -5.40
C LYS A 231 -6.64 3.72 -5.93
N ARG A 232 -5.57 2.95 -5.67
CA ARG A 232 -5.38 1.59 -6.23
C ARG A 232 -5.31 0.45 -5.20
N PHE A 233 -5.25 0.75 -3.91
CA PHE A 233 -5.06 -0.26 -2.87
C PHE A 233 -5.55 0.25 -1.52
N VAL A 234 -5.72 -0.67 -0.58
CA VAL A 234 -5.97 -0.36 0.83
C VAL A 234 -4.84 -0.95 1.67
N VAL A 235 -4.41 -0.20 2.67
CA VAL A 235 -3.48 -0.67 3.70
C VAL A 235 -4.26 -0.90 4.98
N LEU A 236 -4.20 -2.12 5.49
CA LEU A 236 -4.70 -2.45 6.82
C LEU A 236 -3.51 -2.48 7.79
N LYS A 237 -3.66 -1.87 8.97
CA LYS A 237 -2.70 -1.94 10.07
C LYS A 237 -3.43 -2.26 11.37
N THR A 238 -2.99 -3.28 12.09
CA THR A 238 -3.50 -3.67 13.39
C THR A 238 -3.11 -2.61 14.42
N THR A 239 -4.05 -2.24 15.28
CA THR A 239 -3.87 -1.17 16.27
C THR A 239 -3.90 -1.69 17.71
N SER A 240 -4.39 -2.91 17.91
CA SER A 240 -4.43 -3.59 19.20
C SER A 240 -3.16 -4.43 19.44
N SER A 241 -2.88 -4.76 20.71
CA SER A 241 -1.65 -5.51 21.07
C SER A 241 -1.68 -6.94 20.49
N PRO A 242 -0.52 -7.55 20.19
CA PRO A 242 -0.47 -8.91 19.62
C PRO A 242 -1.21 -9.98 20.44
N GLU A 243 -1.40 -9.76 21.74
CA GLU A 243 -2.15 -10.64 22.66
C GLU A 243 -3.66 -10.69 22.35
N THR A 244 -4.22 -9.60 21.79
CA THR A 244 -5.64 -9.49 21.38
C THR A 244 -5.98 -10.26 20.09
N LEU A 245 -4.96 -10.69 19.34
CA LEU A 245 -5.12 -11.41 18.06
C LEU A 245 -5.44 -12.90 18.23
N GLY A 246 -5.46 -13.40 19.47
CA GLY A 246 -5.77 -14.81 19.79
C GLY A 246 -7.15 -15.28 19.29
N CYS A 247 -8.09 -14.35 19.09
CA CYS A 247 -9.42 -14.65 18.59
C CYS A 247 -9.51 -14.98 17.11
N PHE A 248 -8.48 -14.69 16.31
CA PHE A 248 -8.45 -15.02 14.89
C PHE A 248 -7.89 -16.41 14.59
N LYS A 249 -7.86 -17.33 15.58
CA LYS A 249 -7.33 -18.70 15.44
C LYS A 249 -5.99 -18.73 14.68
N GLY A 250 -4.92 -18.24 15.30
CA GLY A 250 -3.58 -18.42 14.73
C GLY A 250 -2.57 -17.31 14.99
N GLY A 251 -2.83 -16.36 15.89
CA GLY A 251 -1.90 -15.25 16.15
C GLY A 251 -1.66 -14.36 14.92
N GLY A 252 -2.66 -14.23 14.06
CA GLY A 252 -2.58 -13.49 12.80
C GLY A 252 -2.74 -12.00 12.95
N SER A 253 -2.05 -11.22 12.13
CA SER A 253 -2.21 -9.77 12.00
C SER A 253 -3.12 -9.43 10.81
N PHE A 254 -3.82 -8.28 10.83
CA PHE A 254 -4.50 -7.73 9.65
C PHE A 254 -3.55 -6.98 8.71
N ASP A 255 -2.29 -6.80 9.12
CA ASP A 255 -1.32 -5.97 8.43
C ASP A 255 -1.13 -6.43 7.00
N GLY A 256 -1.39 -5.52 6.06
CA GLY A 256 -1.42 -5.92 4.68
C GLY A 256 -1.74 -4.81 3.72
N VAL A 257 -1.31 -5.02 2.48
CA VAL A 257 -1.72 -4.22 1.32
C VAL A 257 -2.61 -5.10 0.46
N TYR A 258 -3.77 -4.58 0.07
CA TYR A 258 -4.74 -5.26 -0.78
C TYR A 258 -5.04 -4.38 -1.99
N ILE A 259 -4.93 -4.94 -3.19
CA ILE A 259 -5.09 -4.23 -4.46
C ILE A 259 -6.54 -4.14 -4.85
N LYS A 260 -6.99 -2.94 -5.24
CA LYS A 260 -8.34 -2.68 -5.75
C LYS A 260 -8.53 -3.42 -7.07
N VAL A 261 -9.41 -4.42 -7.11
CA VAL A 261 -9.73 -5.18 -8.32
C VAL A 261 -10.75 -4.40 -9.13
N LYS A 262 -10.56 -4.30 -10.45
CA LYS A 262 -11.55 -3.70 -11.35
C LYS A 262 -12.78 -4.61 -11.40
N LYS A 263 -13.96 -4.05 -11.09
CA LYS A 263 -15.27 -4.68 -11.34
C LYS A 263 -15.45 -5.01 -12.83
#